data_AF-A0AAE3P264-F1
#
_entry.id   AF-A0AAE3P264-F1
#
_cell.length_a   1.000
_cell.length_b   1.000
_cell.length_c   1.000
_cell.angle_alpha   90.00
_cell.angle_beta   90.00
_cell.angle_gamma   90.00
#
_symmetry.space_group_name_H-M   'P 1'
#
loop_
_entity.id
_entity.type
_entity.pdbx_description
1 polymer ?
#
loop_
_entity_poly.entity_id
_entity_poly.type
_entity_poly.pdbx_seq_one_letter_code
_entity_poly.pdbx_strand_id
1 'polypeptide(L)' 'MAKQQTFGDKAKKVKSTNVNVKVIKTVKSANGSYKFQEKFVKLDDISKINTIN' A
#
# COMPACT_ATOMS: atom_id res chain seq x y z
N MET A 1 13.31 33.58 4.92
CA MET A 1 12.89 33.19 3.55
C MET A 1 12.26 31.80 3.58
N ALA A 2 10.94 31.75 3.66
CA ALA A 2 10.07 30.65 3.26
C ALA A 2 8.71 31.31 2.98
N LYS A 3 8.18 31.25 1.76
CA LYS A 3 6.94 31.93 1.42
C LYS A 3 5.80 31.32 2.24
N GLN A 4 5.04 32.17 2.95
CA GLN A 4 3.93 31.76 3.79
C GLN A 4 2.86 31.09 2.93
N GLN A 5 2.69 29.77 3.09
CA GLN A 5 1.73 28.98 2.32
C GLN A 5 0.31 29.20 2.87
N THR A 6 -0.64 29.55 2.01
CA THR A 6 -2.03 29.80 2.42
C THR A 6 -2.79 28.49 2.67
N PHE A 7 -3.91 28.55 3.40
CA PHE A 7 -4.79 27.38 3.58
C PHE A 7 -5.31 26.84 2.24
N GLY A 8 -5.59 27.72 1.28
CA GLY A 8 -5.98 27.34 -0.08
C GLY A 8 -4.90 26.53 -0.81
N ASP A 9 -3.62 26.86 -0.58
CA ASP A 9 -2.49 26.13 -1.16
C ASP A 9 -2.28 24.75 -0.52
N LYS A 10 -2.72 24.56 0.73
CA LYS A 10 -2.69 23.25 1.41
C LYS A 10 -3.86 22.36 0.99
N ALA A 11 -5.03 22.95 0.72
CA ALA A 11 -6.22 22.23 0.26
C ALA A 11 -6.06 21.62 -1.16
N LYS A 12 -5.19 22.21 -2.01
CA LYS A 12 -4.88 21.69 -3.35
C LYS A 12 -4.03 20.42 -3.36
N LYS A 13 -3.43 20.03 -2.23
CA LYS A 13 -2.77 18.72 -2.11
C LYS A 13 -3.84 17.67 -1.83
N VAL A 14 -4.37 17.07 -2.90
CA VAL A 14 -5.25 15.90 -2.81
C VAL A 14 -4.50 14.84 -2.00
N LYS A 15 -5.05 14.44 -0.86
CA LYS A 15 -4.53 13.31 -0.09
C LYS A 15 -4.59 12.09 -1.01
N SER A 16 -3.44 11.46 -1.24
CA SER A 16 -3.35 10.23 -2.03
C SER A 16 -4.36 9.23 -1.47
N THR A 17 -5.32 8.82 -2.31
CA THR A 17 -6.35 7.82 -1.97
C THR A 17 -5.81 6.39 -2.02
N ASN A 18 -4.50 6.25 -2.27
CA ASN A 18 -3.87 4.96 -2.42
C ASN A 18 -3.90 4.18 -1.10
N VAL A 19 -4.23 2.90 -1.19
CA VAL A 19 -4.27 1.98 -0.05
C VAL A 19 -3.01 1.13 -0.06
N ASN A 20 -2.29 1.08 1.06
CA ASN A 20 -1.18 0.15 1.23
C ASN A 20 -1.70 -1.14 1.88
N VAL A 21 -1.51 -2.27 1.19
CA VAL A 21 -1.95 -3.59 1.66
C VAL A 21 -0.74 -4.48 1.92
N LYS A 22 -0.75 -5.21 3.03
CA LYS A 22 0.22 -6.26 3.33
C LYS A 22 -0.34 -7.59 2.86
N VAL A 23 0.34 -8.22 1.91
CA VAL A 23 -0.01 -9.53 1.38
C VAL A 23 0.89 -10.56 2.04
N ILE A 24 0.28 -11.60 2.62
CA ILE A 24 0.97 -12.68 3.31
C ILE A 24 0.59 -13.99 2.61
N LYS A 25 1.58 -14.64 1.99
CA LYS A 25 1.41 -15.91 1.27
C LYS A 25 2.14 -17.03 2.01
N THR A 26 1.43 -18.13 2.24
CA THR A 26 2.03 -19.34 2.78
C THR A 26 2.77 -20.10 1.69
N VAL A 27 3.96 -20.59 2.02
CA VAL A 27 4.78 -21.43 1.17
C VAL A 27 5.14 -22.69 1.95
N LYS A 28 4.71 -23.84 1.44
CA LYS A 28 5.09 -25.13 2.01
C LYS A 28 6.53 -25.44 1.62
N SER A 29 7.39 -25.59 2.60
CA SER A 29 8.78 -25.99 2.44
C SER A 29 8.89 -27.50 2.21
N ALA A 30 9.94 -27.94 1.53
CA ALA A 30 10.18 -29.36 1.22
C ALA A 30 10.23 -30.25 2.47
N ASN A 31 10.64 -29.68 3.61
CA ASN A 31 10.68 -30.35 4.91
C ASN A 31 9.34 -30.34 5.68
N GLY A 32 8.23 -29.98 5.03
CA GLY A 32 6.90 -29.96 5.64
C GLY A 32 6.59 -28.75 6.51
N SER A 33 7.56 -27.84 6.73
CA SER A 33 7.31 -26.58 7.44
C SER A 33 6.58 -25.55 6.56
N TYR A 34 5.82 -24.64 7.16
CA TYR A 34 5.21 -23.50 6.47
C TYR A 34 6.06 -22.25 6.69
N LYS A 35 6.39 -21.56 5.60
CA LYS A 35 7.00 -20.23 5.62
C LYS A 35 5.99 -19.22 5.11
N PHE A 36 6.11 -17.97 5.56
CA PHE A 36 5.26 -16.88 5.15
C PHE A 36 6.09 -15.88 4.35
N GLN A 37 5.70 -15.63 3.10
CA GLN A 37 6.26 -14.55 2.31
C GLN A 37 5.36 -13.32 2.46
N GLU A 38 5.96 -12.20 2.85
CA GLU A 38 5.24 -10.95 3.07
C GLU A 38 5.68 -9.90 2.06
N LYS A 39 4.71 -9.16 1.50
CA LYS A 39 4.96 -8.05 0.58
C LYS A 39 3.97 -6.93 0.84
N PHE A 40 4.47 -5.69 0.82
CA PHE A 40 3.61 -4.51 0.79
C PHE A 40 3.35 -4.09 -0.65
N VAL A 41 2.08 -3.86 -0.98
CA VAL A 41 1.63 -3.41 -2.30
C VAL A 41 0.81 -2.14 -2.13
N LYS A 42 1.16 -1.12 -2.92
CA LYS A 42 0.37 0.11 -3.02
C LYS A 42 -0.69 -0.08 -4.10
N LEU A 43 -1.95 0.10 -3.75
CA LEU A 43 -3.09 0.06 -4.65
C LEU A 43 -3.69 1.45 -4.80
N ASP A 44 -4.37 1.72 -5.92
CA ASP A 44 -5.15 2.95 -6.09
C ASP A 44 -6.47 2.92 -5.34
N ASP A 45 -7.07 1.73 -5.22
CA ASP A 45 -8.34 1.49 -4.56
C ASP A 45 -8.38 0.06 -4.02
N ILE A 46 -9.11 -0.16 -2.92
CA ILE A 46 -9.24 -1.47 -2.27
C ILE A 46 -9.90 -2.52 -3.17
N SER A 47 -10.80 -2.10 -4.07
CA SER A 47 -11.52 -2.99 -5.00
C SER A 47 -10.57 -3.69 -5.97
N LYS A 48 -9.36 -3.15 -6.18
CA LYS A 48 -8.32 -3.76 -7.02
C LYS A 48 -7.56 -4.90 -6.32
N ILE A 49 -7.95 -5.33 -5.12
CA ILE A 49 -7.27 -6.42 -4.39
C ILE A 49 -7.13 -7.71 -5.23
N ASN A 50 -8.12 -8.01 -6.06
CA ASN A 50 -8.13 -9.20 -6.92
C ASN A 50 -7.08 -9.17 -8.04
N THR A 51 -6.45 -8.02 -8.30
CA THR A 51 -5.33 -7.94 -9.26
C THR A 51 -4.00 -8.37 -8.65
N ILE A 52 -3.96 -8.69 -7.34
CA ILE A 52 -2.76 -9.21 -6.68
C ILE A 52 -2.80 -10.75 -6.69
N ASN A 53 -1.86 -11.36 -7.43
CA ASN A 53 -1.69 -12.82 -7.57
C ASN A 53 -1.03 -13.52 -6.37
#